data_AF-A0AAD7B9I0-F1
#
_entry.id   AF-A0AAD7B9I0-F1
#
_cell.length_a   1.000
_cell.length_b   1.000
_cell.length_c   1.000
_cell.angle_alpha   90.00
_cell.angle_beta   90.00
_cell.angle_gamma   90.00
#
_symmetry.space_group_name_H-M   'P 1'
#
loop_
_entity.id
_entity.type
_entity.pdbx_description
1 polymer ?
#
loop_
_entity_poly.entity_id
_entity_poly.type
_entity_poly.pdbx_seq_one_letter_code
_entity_poly.pdbx_strand_id
1 'polypeptide(L)'
;SFAAYSSPSLESRFSAEFFSNLTFADADALVCNRQLPQILPKGGIEKWLFAVDVPTSPAEIQLSAHEAVPGLEDLLPITQNMDEAYEQGARSLFVQLQGNLAQYHLSKVRLIINVNNHQYHLHSASILLQRVVSVPLLLPNLIKELQLSKISEPLAGFHVTQVPVYTLGCLLQERWASEDVLNARAELTYFRRAAEYPDTEPSFLFLPTS
;
A
#
# COMPACT_ATOMS: atom_id res chain seq x y z
N SER A 1 23.50 5.46 -16.78
CA SER A 1 22.80 6.60 -16.16
C SER A 1 22.41 6.23 -14.74
N PHE A 2 22.25 7.22 -13.85
CA PHE A 2 21.82 6.97 -12.47
C PHE A 2 20.49 6.21 -12.39
N ALA A 3 19.51 6.57 -13.23
CA ALA A 3 18.22 5.88 -13.28
C ALA A 3 18.36 4.37 -13.55
N ALA A 4 19.13 3.97 -14.56
CA ALA A 4 19.34 2.55 -14.87
C ALA A 4 20.07 1.81 -13.74
N TYR A 5 21.05 2.46 -13.11
CA TYR A 5 21.86 1.86 -12.05
C TYR A 5 21.10 1.70 -10.72
N SER A 6 20.33 2.72 -10.35
CA SER A 6 19.52 2.71 -9.13
C SER A 6 18.17 2.02 -9.30
N SER A 7 17.82 1.57 -10.51
CA SER A 7 16.57 0.82 -10.71
C SER A 7 16.72 -0.60 -10.15
N PRO A 8 15.84 -1.02 -9.22
CA PRO A 8 15.81 -2.43 -8.82
C PRO A 8 15.36 -3.31 -9.99
N SER A 9 15.72 -4.60 -9.95
CA SER A 9 15.18 -5.56 -10.92
C SER A 9 13.65 -5.60 -10.80
N LEU A 10 12.98 -5.73 -11.95
CA LEU A 10 11.52 -5.82 -12.06
C LEU A 10 10.95 -6.98 -11.21
N GLU A 11 11.67 -8.11 -11.21
CA GLU A 11 11.34 -9.32 -10.44
C GLU A 11 11.69 -9.19 -8.95
N SER A 12 12.31 -8.09 -8.53
CA SER A 12 12.66 -7.89 -7.12
C SER A 12 11.41 -7.74 -6.29
N ARG A 13 11.36 -8.44 -5.15
CA ARG A 13 10.37 -8.18 -4.11
C ARG A 13 10.41 -6.71 -3.70
N PHE A 14 9.24 -6.09 -3.56
CA PHE A 14 9.07 -4.66 -3.27
C PHE A 14 9.52 -3.70 -4.39
N SER A 15 9.69 -4.18 -5.63
CA SER A 15 9.79 -3.31 -6.80
C SER A 15 8.46 -2.59 -7.05
N ALA A 16 8.47 -1.55 -7.90
CA ALA A 16 7.22 -0.91 -8.32
C ALA A 16 6.28 -1.90 -9.03
N GLU A 17 6.85 -2.81 -9.83
CA GLU A 17 6.08 -3.85 -10.52
C GLU A 17 5.45 -4.85 -9.55
N PHE A 18 6.20 -5.26 -8.52
CA PHE A 18 5.67 -6.08 -7.44
C PHE A 18 4.40 -5.45 -6.84
N PHE A 19 4.46 -4.19 -6.38
CA PHE A 19 3.31 -3.52 -5.78
C PHE A 19 2.15 -3.29 -6.77
N SER A 20 2.45 -3.01 -8.04
CA SER A 20 1.43 -2.78 -9.07
C SER A 20 0.57 -4.01 -9.36
N ASN A 21 1.10 -5.21 -9.11
CA ASN A 21 0.45 -6.49 -9.41
C ASN A 21 -0.20 -7.14 -8.19
N LEU A 22 -0.11 -6.54 -7.00
CA LEU A 22 -0.71 -7.11 -5.78
C LEU A 22 -2.24 -7.07 -5.85
N THR A 23 -2.84 -8.20 -5.55
CA THR A 23 -4.28 -8.34 -5.32
C THR A 23 -4.65 -8.01 -3.88
N PHE A 24 -5.94 -7.90 -3.58
CA PHE A 24 -6.42 -7.79 -2.20
C PHE A 24 -6.02 -8.99 -1.35
N ALA A 25 -6.09 -10.20 -1.91
CA ALA A 25 -5.65 -11.41 -1.21
C ALA A 25 -4.15 -11.36 -0.89
N ASP A 26 -3.31 -10.90 -1.82
CA ASP A 26 -1.87 -10.76 -1.60
C ASP A 26 -1.58 -9.69 -0.53
N ALA A 27 -2.26 -8.54 -0.61
CA ALA A 27 -2.10 -7.46 0.36
C ALA A 27 -2.46 -7.92 1.78
N ASP A 28 -3.58 -8.63 1.94
CA ASP A 28 -3.98 -9.18 3.24
C ASP A 28 -3.00 -10.25 3.73
N ALA A 29 -2.56 -11.16 2.87
CA ALA A 29 -1.56 -12.16 3.23
C ALA A 29 -0.23 -11.52 3.67
N LEU A 30 0.22 -10.46 2.99
CA LEU A 30 1.45 -9.75 3.36
C LEU A 30 1.34 -9.06 4.72
N VAL A 31 0.20 -8.41 5.00
CA VAL A 31 -0.05 -7.69 6.26
C VAL A 31 -0.25 -8.69 7.41
N CYS A 32 -1.16 -9.65 7.27
CA CYS A 32 -1.50 -10.63 8.31
C CYS A 32 -0.30 -11.52 8.68
N ASN A 33 0.52 -11.91 7.71
CA ASN A 33 1.70 -12.75 7.95
C ASN A 33 2.96 -11.96 8.30
N ARG A 34 2.86 -10.63 8.51
CA ARG A 34 4.01 -9.75 8.83
C ARG A 34 5.18 -9.90 7.84
N GLN A 35 4.84 -9.91 6.55
CA GLN A 35 5.77 -10.11 5.44
C GLN A 35 6.17 -8.77 4.78
N LEU A 36 6.06 -7.68 5.53
CA LEU A 36 6.49 -6.34 5.17
C LEU A 36 7.61 -5.88 6.10
N PRO A 37 8.66 -5.22 5.57
CA PRO A 37 9.73 -4.67 6.39
C PRO A 37 9.19 -3.72 7.45
N GLN A 38 9.84 -3.71 8.62
CA GLN A 38 9.47 -2.78 9.69
C GLN A 38 10.03 -1.40 9.36
N ILE A 39 9.14 -0.41 9.20
CA ILE A 39 9.57 0.98 9.00
C ILE A 39 9.89 1.59 10.37
N LEU A 40 11.11 2.09 10.50
CA LEU A 40 11.58 2.77 11.70
C LEU A 40 10.94 4.15 11.84
N PRO A 41 10.70 4.63 13.07
CA PRO A 41 10.26 6.00 13.29
C PRO A 41 11.34 6.99 12.84
N LYS A 42 10.95 8.26 12.73
CA LYS A 42 11.87 9.38 12.44
C LYS A 42 13.13 9.32 13.31
N GLY A 43 14.28 9.60 12.71
CA GLY A 43 15.58 9.51 13.39
C GLY A 43 16.10 8.08 13.47
N GLY A 44 15.62 7.18 12.61
CA GLY A 44 16.13 5.82 12.48
C GLY A 44 17.53 5.80 11.86
N ILE A 45 17.84 6.76 10.97
CA ILE A 45 19.19 6.97 10.43
C ILE A 45 19.97 7.93 11.34
N GLU A 46 21.03 7.44 11.96
CA GLU A 46 21.93 8.26 12.80
C GLU A 46 22.96 9.00 11.96
N LYS A 47 23.55 8.29 10.98
CA LYS A 47 24.59 8.79 10.08
C LYS A 47 24.49 8.08 8.74
N TRP A 48 24.93 8.73 7.68
CA TRP A 48 25.04 8.12 6.37
C TRP A 48 26.19 8.74 5.56
N LEU A 49 26.72 7.97 4.62
CA LEU A 49 27.81 8.39 3.74
C LEU A 49 27.72 7.65 2.40
N PHE A 50 27.86 8.37 1.29
CA PHE A 50 28.00 7.77 -0.03
C PHE A 50 29.39 7.16 -0.21
N ALA A 51 29.43 5.98 -0.83
CA ALA A 51 30.68 5.25 -1.08
C ALA A 51 30.78 4.80 -2.53
N VAL A 52 32.01 4.70 -3.02
CA VAL A 52 32.34 4.24 -4.38
C VAL A 52 32.28 2.72 -4.52
N ASP A 53 32.30 2.01 -3.39
CA ASP A 53 32.23 0.56 -3.34
C ASP A 53 30.93 0.07 -4.00
N VAL A 54 31.04 -0.99 -4.78
CA VAL A 54 29.91 -1.67 -5.42
C VAL A 54 29.54 -2.89 -4.57
N PRO A 55 28.41 -2.85 -3.85
CA PRO A 55 27.85 -3.99 -3.16
C PRO A 55 27.73 -5.20 -4.07
N THR A 56 28.18 -6.35 -3.57
CA THR A 56 28.02 -7.64 -4.28
C THR A 56 27.18 -8.62 -3.46
N SER A 57 26.96 -8.33 -2.18
CA SER A 57 26.15 -9.17 -1.32
C SER A 57 24.67 -9.01 -1.63
N PRO A 58 23.89 -10.10 -1.73
CA PRO A 58 22.44 -10.02 -1.85
C PRO A 58 21.79 -9.18 -0.73
N ALA A 59 22.34 -9.20 0.48
CA ALA A 59 21.80 -8.45 1.62
C ALA A 59 21.93 -6.92 1.44
N GLU A 60 22.84 -6.45 0.60
CA GLU A 60 23.08 -5.02 0.35
C GLU A 60 22.27 -4.51 -0.85
N ILE A 61 21.83 -5.43 -1.73
CA ILE A 61 21.11 -5.12 -2.97
C ILE A 61 19.60 -5.38 -2.83
N GLN A 62 19.24 -6.46 -2.13
CA GLN A 62 17.86 -6.91 -1.96
C GLN A 62 17.31 -6.51 -0.59
N LEU A 63 15.99 -6.43 -0.50
CA LEU A 63 15.28 -6.08 0.73
C LEU A 63 14.55 -7.31 1.29
N SER A 64 14.86 -7.65 2.54
CA SER A 64 14.20 -8.74 3.26
C SER A 64 12.92 -8.27 3.92
N ALA A 65 11.92 -9.15 4.00
CA ALA A 65 10.63 -8.88 4.66
C ALA A 65 10.74 -8.62 6.17
N HIS A 66 11.83 -9.04 6.80
CA HIS A 66 12.06 -8.90 8.24
C HIS A 66 13.15 -7.88 8.57
N GLU A 67 13.63 -7.14 7.56
CA GLU A 67 14.60 -6.08 7.78
C GLU A 67 13.90 -4.83 8.35
N ALA A 68 14.59 -4.13 9.26
CA ALA A 68 14.18 -2.80 9.68
C ALA A 68 14.70 -1.78 8.66
N VAL A 69 13.80 -0.94 8.15
CA VAL A 69 14.12 0.05 7.13
C VAL A 69 13.84 1.47 7.63
N PRO A 70 14.59 2.47 7.18
CA PRO A 70 14.33 3.87 7.54
C PRO A 70 13.01 4.38 6.94
N GLY A 71 12.41 5.35 7.64
CA GLY A 71 11.25 6.09 7.15
C GLY A 71 11.59 7.12 6.08
N LEU A 72 10.58 7.60 5.34
CA LEU A 72 10.76 8.59 4.27
C LEU A 72 11.45 9.88 4.71
N GLU A 73 11.16 10.36 5.93
CA GLU A 73 11.75 11.61 6.43
C GLU A 73 13.28 11.52 6.52
N ASP A 74 13.81 10.37 6.93
CA ASP A 74 15.25 10.14 7.03
C ASP A 74 15.88 9.87 5.65
N LEU A 75 15.11 9.30 4.72
CA LEU A 75 15.55 9.02 3.36
C LEU A 75 15.58 10.25 2.47
N LEU A 76 14.72 11.24 2.71
CA LEU A 76 14.61 12.45 1.89
C LEU A 76 15.96 13.13 1.63
N PRO A 77 16.77 13.48 2.65
CA PRO A 77 18.07 14.13 2.43
C PRO A 77 19.06 13.26 1.66
N ILE A 78 18.97 11.93 1.79
CA ILE A 78 19.80 11.00 1.01
C ILE A 78 19.36 11.04 -0.46
N THR A 79 18.07 10.86 -0.71
CA THR A 79 17.52 10.74 -2.08
C THR A 79 17.70 11.99 -2.91
N GLN A 80 17.68 13.17 -2.30
CA GLN A 80 17.95 14.45 -2.96
C GLN A 80 19.37 14.54 -3.54
N ASN A 81 20.34 13.87 -2.91
CA ASN A 81 21.75 13.93 -3.29
C ASN A 81 22.25 12.69 -4.04
N MET A 82 21.41 11.67 -4.24
CA MET A 82 21.83 10.39 -4.83
C MET A 82 22.31 10.51 -6.28
N ASP A 83 21.67 11.37 -7.09
CA ASP A 83 22.03 11.52 -8.51
C ASP A 83 23.40 12.19 -8.65
N GLU A 84 23.60 13.32 -7.96
CA GLU A 84 24.89 14.01 -7.89
C GLU A 84 25.99 13.11 -7.32
N ALA A 85 25.71 12.38 -6.23
CA ALA A 85 26.68 11.45 -5.66
C ALA A 85 27.06 10.34 -6.66
N TYR A 86 26.10 9.84 -7.44
CA TYR A 86 26.37 8.85 -8.48
C TYR A 86 27.27 9.41 -9.60
N GLU A 87 27.05 10.66 -10.02
CA GLU A 87 27.90 11.38 -10.97
C GLU A 87 29.33 11.55 -10.42
N GLN A 88 29.48 11.75 -9.11
CA GLN A 88 30.75 11.80 -8.40
C GLN A 88 31.40 10.41 -8.17
N GLY A 89 30.77 9.33 -8.66
CA GLY A 89 31.31 7.98 -8.61
C GLY A 89 30.75 7.09 -7.51
N ALA A 90 29.81 7.58 -6.69
CA ALA A 90 29.18 6.76 -5.67
C ALA A 90 28.33 5.63 -6.27
N ARG A 91 28.37 4.48 -5.63
CA ARG A 91 27.71 3.23 -6.02
C ARG A 91 26.92 2.61 -4.88
N SER A 92 27.20 3.04 -3.65
CA SER A 92 26.49 2.61 -2.45
C SER A 92 26.37 3.71 -1.41
N LEU A 93 25.66 3.38 -0.34
CA LEU A 93 25.39 4.21 0.80
C LEU A 93 25.67 3.38 2.06
N PHE A 94 26.59 3.84 2.90
CA PHE A 94 26.69 3.38 4.27
C PHE A 94 25.67 4.11 5.12
N VAL A 95 24.91 3.38 5.92
CA VAL A 95 23.88 3.91 6.82
C VAL A 95 24.09 3.30 8.20
N GLN A 96 24.12 4.15 9.22
CA GLN A 96 24.07 3.73 10.61
C GLN A 96 22.62 3.75 11.08
N LEU A 97 22.03 2.56 11.26
CA LEU A 97 20.65 2.35 11.68
C LEU A 97 20.63 1.75 13.09
N GLN A 98 20.15 2.51 14.07
CA GLN A 98 20.06 2.07 15.47
C GLN A 98 21.37 1.43 15.99
N GLY A 99 22.50 2.10 15.76
CA GLY A 99 23.84 1.62 16.13
C GLY A 99 24.45 0.55 15.20
N ASN A 100 23.74 0.02 14.22
CA ASN A 100 24.26 -0.96 13.27
C ASN A 100 24.67 -0.29 11.95
N LEU A 101 25.89 -0.56 11.48
CA LEU A 101 26.35 -0.12 10.18
C LEU A 101 25.87 -1.10 9.10
N ALA A 102 25.14 -0.58 8.12
CA ALA A 102 24.69 -1.31 6.94
C ALA A 102 25.21 -0.63 5.67
N GLN A 103 25.44 -1.41 4.62
CA GLN A 103 25.75 -0.92 3.29
C GLN A 103 24.60 -1.21 2.35
N TYR A 104 24.14 -0.20 1.63
CA TYR A 104 23.04 -0.29 0.67
C TYR A 104 23.51 0.05 -0.73
N HIS A 105 23.21 -0.82 -1.68
CA HIS A 105 23.22 -0.45 -3.08
C HIS A 105 22.12 0.61 -3.34
N LEU A 106 22.36 1.52 -4.28
CA LEU A 106 21.39 2.59 -4.58
C LEU A 106 20.02 2.06 -5.03
N SER A 107 19.97 0.86 -5.61
CA SER A 107 18.71 0.17 -5.92
C SER A 107 17.95 -0.33 -4.69
N LYS A 108 18.65 -0.74 -3.63
CA LYS A 108 18.01 -1.11 -2.36
C LYS A 108 17.32 0.09 -1.72
N VAL A 109 17.94 1.28 -1.81
CA VAL A 109 17.30 2.53 -1.37
C VAL A 109 15.97 2.76 -2.09
N ARG A 110 15.89 2.50 -3.40
CA ARG A 110 14.62 2.57 -4.14
C ARG A 110 13.59 1.55 -3.67
N LEU A 111 13.99 0.32 -3.35
CA LEU A 111 13.08 -0.68 -2.77
C LEU A 111 12.51 -0.21 -1.43
N ILE A 112 13.35 0.38 -0.56
CA ILE A 112 12.91 0.93 0.72
C ILE A 112 11.89 2.06 0.52
N ILE A 113 12.13 2.95 -0.44
CA ILE A 113 11.18 4.02 -0.81
C ILE A 113 9.85 3.42 -1.27
N ASN A 114 9.88 2.37 -2.11
CA ASN A 114 8.66 1.71 -2.56
C ASN A 114 7.86 1.12 -1.39
N VAL A 115 8.53 0.47 -0.43
CA VAL A 115 7.88 -0.05 0.79
C VAL A 115 7.20 1.07 1.56
N ASN A 116 7.91 2.16 1.80
CA ASN A 116 7.35 3.32 2.49
C ASN A 116 6.11 3.88 1.78
N ASN A 117 6.18 4.04 0.45
CA ASN A 117 5.10 4.61 -0.35
C ASN A 117 3.85 3.72 -0.42
N HIS A 118 3.99 2.41 -0.26
CA HIS A 118 2.87 1.46 -0.43
C HIS A 118 2.36 0.86 0.88
N GLN A 119 3.06 1.06 2.01
CA GLN A 119 2.68 0.45 3.28
C GLN A 119 1.24 0.79 3.67
N TYR A 120 0.84 2.06 3.53
CA TYR A 120 -0.52 2.50 3.81
C TYR A 120 -1.55 1.83 2.90
N HIS A 121 -1.25 1.73 1.61
CA HIS A 121 -2.15 1.13 0.61
C HIS A 121 -2.44 -0.34 0.93
N LEU A 122 -1.42 -1.09 1.34
CA LEU A 122 -1.56 -2.49 1.74
C LEU A 122 -2.40 -2.67 3.00
N HIS A 123 -2.16 -1.87 4.03
CA HIS A 123 -2.97 -1.92 5.25
C HIS A 123 -4.42 -1.55 4.97
N SER A 124 -4.64 -0.50 4.17
CA SER A 124 -5.97 -0.07 3.75
C SER A 124 -6.71 -1.19 3.00
N ALA A 125 -6.03 -1.84 2.05
CA ALA A 125 -6.60 -2.95 1.28
C ALA A 125 -6.92 -4.17 2.17
N SER A 126 -6.01 -4.55 3.07
CA SER A 126 -6.22 -5.65 4.03
C SER A 126 -7.42 -5.37 4.94
N ILE A 127 -7.51 -4.18 5.53
CA ILE A 127 -8.64 -3.78 6.38
C ILE A 127 -9.95 -3.83 5.59
N LEU A 128 -9.97 -3.31 4.36
CA LEU A 128 -11.15 -3.35 3.49
C LEU A 128 -11.60 -4.78 3.23
N LEU A 129 -10.67 -5.66 2.84
CA LEU A 129 -10.99 -7.06 2.59
C LEU A 129 -11.55 -7.74 3.84
N GLN A 130 -10.91 -7.56 5.00
CA GLN A 130 -11.37 -8.14 6.26
C GLN A 130 -12.79 -7.67 6.62
N ARG A 131 -13.08 -6.38 6.43
CA ARG A 131 -14.43 -5.85 6.66
C ARG A 131 -15.44 -6.45 5.70
N VAL A 132 -15.15 -6.45 4.40
CA VAL A 132 -16.01 -7.05 3.37
C VAL A 132 -16.31 -8.52 3.69
N VAL A 133 -15.29 -9.32 4.01
CA VAL A 133 -15.44 -10.74 4.37
C VAL A 133 -16.29 -10.92 5.63
N SER A 134 -16.20 -10.00 6.59
CA SER A 134 -17.00 -10.07 7.83
C SER A 134 -18.48 -9.70 7.66
N VAL A 135 -18.90 -9.18 6.49
CA VAL A 135 -20.30 -8.84 6.22
C VAL A 135 -21.06 -10.08 5.71
N PRO A 136 -21.98 -10.67 6.50
CA PRO A 136 -22.62 -11.96 6.15
C PRO A 136 -23.59 -11.88 4.98
N LEU A 137 -23.90 -10.68 4.48
CA LEU A 137 -24.87 -10.44 3.42
C LEU A 137 -24.23 -10.29 2.02
N LEU A 138 -22.90 -10.35 1.92
CA LEU A 138 -22.22 -10.26 0.62
C LEU A 138 -22.14 -11.63 -0.06
N LEU A 139 -22.38 -11.62 -1.36
CA LEU A 139 -22.32 -12.83 -2.18
C LEU A 139 -20.88 -13.35 -2.19
N PRO A 140 -20.63 -14.65 -1.95
CA PRO A 140 -19.29 -15.23 -1.96
C PRO A 140 -18.50 -14.95 -3.26
N ASN A 141 -19.19 -14.85 -4.39
CA ASN A 141 -18.57 -14.53 -5.67
C ASN A 141 -17.99 -13.11 -5.70
N LEU A 142 -18.66 -12.13 -5.10
CA LEU A 142 -18.15 -10.74 -5.02
C LEU A 142 -16.91 -10.65 -4.12
N ILE A 143 -16.89 -11.42 -3.03
CA ILE A 143 -15.70 -11.51 -2.16
C ILE A 143 -14.53 -12.09 -2.94
N LYS A 144 -14.76 -13.16 -3.71
CA LYS A 144 -13.75 -13.79 -4.55
C LYS A 144 -13.24 -12.85 -5.65
N GLU A 145 -14.13 -12.12 -6.30
CA GLU A 145 -13.76 -11.10 -7.28
C GLU A 145 -12.87 -10.02 -6.65
N LEU A 146 -13.29 -9.46 -5.51
CA LEU A 146 -12.48 -8.46 -4.79
C LEU A 146 -11.11 -9.01 -4.41
N GLN A 147 -11.04 -10.25 -3.90
CA GLN A 147 -9.78 -10.91 -3.52
C GLN A 147 -8.79 -11.00 -4.69
N LEU A 148 -9.29 -11.19 -5.92
CA LEU A 148 -8.49 -11.34 -7.13
C LEU A 148 -8.21 -10.01 -7.85
N SER A 149 -8.97 -8.96 -7.55
CA SER A 149 -8.74 -7.62 -8.10
C SER A 149 -7.43 -7.04 -7.60
N LYS A 150 -6.73 -6.30 -8.47
CA LYS A 150 -5.52 -5.57 -8.07
C LYS A 150 -5.90 -4.39 -7.19
N ILE A 151 -5.12 -4.12 -6.16
CA ILE A 151 -5.37 -2.98 -5.26
C ILE A 151 -5.21 -1.64 -5.97
N SER A 152 -4.39 -1.61 -7.03
CA SER A 152 -4.05 -0.46 -7.87
C SER A 152 -5.05 -0.23 -9.02
N GLU A 153 -5.97 -1.16 -9.25
CA GLU A 153 -6.98 -1.00 -10.30
C GLU A 153 -7.88 0.21 -10.02
N PRO A 154 -8.32 0.95 -11.05
CA PRO A 154 -9.25 2.05 -10.86
C PRO A 154 -10.63 1.53 -10.47
N LEU A 155 -11.34 2.31 -9.64
CA LEU A 155 -12.72 2.01 -9.28
C LEU A 155 -13.62 2.06 -10.52
N ALA A 156 -14.20 0.90 -10.86
CA ALA A 156 -15.18 0.79 -11.93
C ALA A 156 -16.43 1.65 -11.62
N GLY A 157 -16.94 2.36 -12.62
CA GLY A 157 -18.13 3.23 -12.49
C GLY A 157 -17.82 4.73 -12.37
N PHE A 158 -16.56 5.11 -12.11
CA PHE A 158 -16.13 6.50 -12.21
C PHE A 158 -15.51 6.77 -13.59
N HIS A 159 -16.27 7.39 -14.49
CA HIS A 159 -15.81 7.67 -15.86
C HIS A 159 -14.69 8.73 -15.97
N VAL A 160 -14.45 9.50 -14.90
CA VAL A 160 -13.52 10.66 -14.92
C VAL A 160 -12.35 10.48 -13.96
N THR A 161 -12.51 9.73 -12.87
CA THR A 161 -11.50 9.65 -11.81
C THR A 161 -10.82 8.28 -11.78
N GLN A 162 -9.53 8.25 -12.10
CA GLN A 162 -8.65 7.06 -12.01
C GLN A 162 -8.24 6.79 -10.54
N VAL A 163 -9.23 6.72 -9.65
CA VAL A 163 -8.99 6.53 -8.21
C VAL A 163 -8.81 5.03 -7.93
N PRO A 164 -7.68 4.61 -7.32
CA PRO A 164 -7.42 3.19 -7.04
C PRO A 164 -8.39 2.58 -6.02
N VAL A 165 -8.71 1.29 -6.13
CA VAL A 165 -9.69 0.61 -5.25
C VAL A 165 -9.28 0.62 -3.77
N TYR A 166 -7.99 0.57 -3.45
CA TYR A 166 -7.53 0.59 -2.04
C TYR A 166 -7.96 1.84 -1.26
N THR A 167 -8.28 2.95 -1.95
CA THR A 167 -8.68 4.20 -1.29
C THR A 167 -10.07 4.09 -0.66
N LEU A 168 -10.88 3.09 -1.03
CA LEU A 168 -12.11 2.78 -0.31
C LEU A 168 -11.84 2.45 1.17
N GLY A 169 -10.66 1.90 1.49
CA GLY A 169 -10.28 1.71 2.90
C GLY A 169 -10.00 3.01 3.65
N CYS A 170 -9.73 4.13 2.97
CA CYS A 170 -9.68 5.46 3.61
C CYS A 170 -11.06 5.87 4.12
N LEU A 171 -12.10 5.63 3.33
CA LEU A 171 -13.49 5.88 3.73
C LEU A 171 -13.86 5.09 4.99
N LEU A 172 -13.33 3.86 5.15
CA LEU A 172 -13.57 3.05 6.35
C LEU A 172 -13.00 3.64 7.66
N GLN A 173 -12.07 4.59 7.58
CA GLN A 173 -11.57 5.36 8.73
C GLN A 173 -12.33 6.67 8.93
N GLU A 174 -13.09 7.12 7.92
CA GLU A 174 -14.02 8.21 8.06
C GLU A 174 -15.24 7.72 8.85
N ARG A 175 -15.60 8.45 9.91
CA ARG A 175 -16.79 8.14 10.72
C ARG A 175 -18.07 8.17 9.87
N TRP A 176 -18.05 8.94 8.79
CA TRP A 176 -19.18 9.20 7.89
C TRP A 176 -19.41 8.09 6.86
N ALA A 177 -18.38 7.43 6.34
CA ALA A 177 -18.60 6.41 5.31
C ALA A 177 -19.35 5.17 5.83
N SER A 178 -19.26 4.90 7.13
CA SER A 178 -20.04 3.82 7.75
C SER A 178 -21.54 4.16 7.72
N GLU A 179 -21.86 5.43 7.98
CA GLU A 179 -23.21 5.99 7.93
C GLU A 179 -23.72 6.06 6.49
N ASP A 180 -22.90 6.52 5.54
CA ASP A 180 -23.24 6.57 4.12
C ASP A 180 -23.48 5.17 3.52
N VAL A 181 -22.65 4.18 3.87
CA VAL A 181 -22.84 2.79 3.44
C VAL A 181 -24.10 2.19 4.07
N LEU A 182 -24.39 2.49 5.33
CA LEU A 182 -25.62 2.05 5.98
C LEU A 182 -26.85 2.72 5.35
N ASN A 183 -26.79 4.02 5.08
CA ASN A 183 -27.84 4.80 4.42
C ASN A 183 -28.10 4.29 3.01
N ALA A 184 -27.06 4.13 2.19
CA ALA A 184 -27.20 3.59 0.83
C ALA A 184 -27.77 2.16 0.82
N ARG A 185 -27.40 1.30 1.78
CA ARG A 185 -27.96 -0.05 1.89
C ARG A 185 -29.39 -0.06 2.41
N ALA A 186 -29.72 0.83 3.32
CA ALA A 186 -31.09 1.04 3.79
C ALA A 186 -32.00 1.48 2.65
N GLU A 187 -31.56 2.46 1.85
CA GLU A 187 -32.26 2.92 0.65
C GLU A 187 -32.42 1.81 -0.38
N LEU A 188 -31.36 1.07 -0.69
CA LEU A 188 -31.43 -0.05 -1.64
C LEU A 188 -32.41 -1.14 -1.17
N THR A 189 -32.44 -1.43 0.13
CA THR A 189 -33.36 -2.41 0.73
C THR A 189 -34.80 -1.91 0.66
N TYR A 190 -35.03 -0.62 0.90
CA TYR A 190 -36.33 0.03 0.73
C TYR A 190 -36.82 -0.09 -0.72
N PHE A 191 -35.99 0.30 -1.70
CA PHE A 191 -36.37 0.24 -3.11
C PHE A 191 -36.63 -1.18 -3.60
N ARG A 192 -35.86 -2.17 -3.14
CA ARG A 192 -36.13 -3.59 -3.44
C ARG A 192 -37.50 -4.03 -2.93
N ARG A 193 -37.84 -3.71 -1.67
CA ARG A 193 -39.16 -4.06 -1.12
C ARG A 193 -40.30 -3.33 -1.82
N ALA A 194 -40.13 -2.06 -2.14
CA ALA A 194 -41.14 -1.30 -2.89
C ALA A 194 -41.36 -1.88 -4.29
N ALA A 195 -40.30 -2.39 -4.94
CA ALA A 195 -40.42 -3.07 -6.22
C ALA A 195 -41.07 -4.46 -6.12
N GLU A 196 -40.81 -5.21 -5.05
CA GLU A 196 -41.42 -6.54 -4.81
C GLU A 196 -42.90 -6.45 -4.42
N TYR A 197 -43.32 -5.37 -3.76
CA TYR A 197 -44.68 -5.15 -3.26
C TYR A 197 -45.19 -3.74 -3.62
N PRO A 198 -45.49 -3.47 -4.90
CA PRO A 198 -45.81 -2.12 -5.37
C PRO A 198 -47.09 -1.52 -4.77
N ASP A 199 -48.03 -2.37 -4.33
CA ASP A 199 -49.29 -1.94 -3.69
C ASP A 199 -49.18 -1.76 -2.17
N THR A 200 -47.99 -1.97 -1.59
CA THR A 200 -47.77 -1.89 -0.14
C THR A 200 -46.56 -1.01 0.15
N GLU A 201 -46.79 0.15 0.78
CA GLU A 201 -45.67 0.98 1.22
C GLU A 201 -44.78 0.19 2.20
N PRO A 202 -43.45 0.20 2.01
CA PRO A 202 -42.54 -0.46 2.94
C PRO A 202 -42.71 0.12 4.35
N SER A 203 -42.96 -0.74 5.33
CA SER A 203 -43.28 -0.35 6.73
C SER A 203 -42.11 0.22 7.53
N PHE A 204 -40.99 0.56 6.89
CA PHE A 204 -39.82 1.11 7.54
C PHE A 204 -39.27 2.25 6.69
N LEU A 205 -39.00 3.38 7.34
CA LEU A 205 -38.35 4.55 6.75
C LEU A 205 -37.00 4.70 7.45
N PHE A 206 -35.90 4.53 6.73
CA PHE A 206 -34.61 5.00 7.22
C PHE A 206 -34.53 6.48 6.84
N LEU A 207 -34.72 7.36 7.82
CA LEU A 207 -34.47 8.79 7.61
C LEU A 207 -32.98 8.97 7.37
N PRO A 208 -32.56 9.76 6.37
CA PRO A 208 -31.16 10.16 6.26
C PRO A 208 -30.80 10.92 7.53
N THR A 209 -29.90 10.36 8.33
CA THR A 209 -29.30 11.08 9.45
C THR A 209 -28.31 12.09 8.88
N SER A 210 -28.48 13.34 9.31
CA SER A 210 -27.70 14.52 8.92
C SER A 210 -26.35 14.58 9.61
#